data_AF-A0A7Y2Y0K1-F1
#
_entry.id   AF-A0A7Y2Y0K1-F1
#
_cell.length_a   1.000
_cell.length_b   1.000
_cell.length_c   1.000
_cell.angle_alpha   90.00
_cell.angle_beta   90.00
_cell.angle_gamma   90.00
#
_symmetry.space_group_name_H-M   'P 1'
#
loop_
_entity.id
_entity.type
_entity.pdbx_description
1 polymer ?
#
loop_
_entity_poly.entity_id
_entity_poly.type
_entity_poly.pdbx_seq_one_letter_code
_entity_poly.pdbx_strand_id
1 'polypeptide(L)' 'YDEKDKTVNVILQGACSGCPSSTYTLKNGIETMLKNMLGDKVAEVVAING' A
#
# COMPACT_ATOMS: atom_id res chain seq x y z
N TYR A 1 2.73 10.64 -0.04
CA TYR A 1 2.72 10.36 -1.49
C TYR A 1 3.93 11.04 -2.07
N ASP A 2 4.78 10.30 -2.77
CA ASP A 2 5.91 10.85 -3.50
C ASP A 2 5.48 11.09 -4.95
N GLU A 3 5.50 12.34 -5.40
CA GLU A 3 5.07 12.71 -6.76
C GLU A 3 6.05 12.29 -7.85
N LYS A 4 7.33 12.08 -7.53
CA LYS A 4 8.33 11.67 -8.50
C LYS A 4 8.17 10.20 -8.87
N ASP A 5 8.00 9.37 -7.85
CA ASP A 5 7.89 7.91 -8.00
C ASP A 5 6.44 7.42 -8.00
N LYS A 6 5.48 8.32 -7.75
CA LYS A 6 4.05 8.01 -7.57
C LYS A 6 3.81 6.96 -6.48
N THR A 7 4.63 7.01 -5.43
CA THR A 7 4.64 6.02 -4.34
C THR A 7 3.79 6.49 -3.17
N VAL A 8 2.92 5.60 -2.68
CA VAL A 8 2.10 5.84 -1.48
C VAL A 8 2.64 5.03 -0.33
N ASN A 9 3.19 5.71 0.67
CA ASN A 9 3.63 5.10 1.91
C ASN A 9 2.43 4.99 2.87
N VAL A 10 2.17 3.78 3.37
CA VAL A 10 1.06 3.48 4.29
C VAL A 10 1.58 2.82 5.55
N ILE A 11 0.96 3.13 6.68
CA ILE A 11 1.19 2.43 7.94
C ILE A 11 0.03 1.47 8.13
N LEU A 12 0.32 0.16 8.14
CA LEU A 12 -0.68 -0.87 8.34
C LEU A 12 -1.00 -0.96 9.83
N GLN A 13 -2.26 -0.75 10.20
CA GLN A 13 -2.73 -0.89 11.57
C GLN A 13 -3.65 -2.11 11.73
N GLY A 14 -3.59 -2.77 12.89
CA GLY A 14 -4.41 -3.93 13.24
C GLY A 14 -3.64 -5.26 13.17
N ALA A 15 -4.34 -6.39 13.22
CA ALA A 15 -3.74 -7.74 13.23
C ALA A 15 -2.81 -8.05 12.04
N CYS A 16 -2.84 -7.22 10.99
CA CYS A 16 -2.00 -7.31 9.81
C CYS A 16 -0.64 -6.59 9.96
N SER A 17 -0.34 -5.95 11.10
CA SER A 17 0.90 -5.19 11.32
C SER A 17 2.11 -6.04 11.74
N GLY A 18 2.03 -7.37 11.62
CA GLY A 18 3.10 -8.25 12.09
C GLY A 18 3.07 -9.69 11.56
N CYS A 19 2.14 -10.02 10.65
CA CYS A 19 2.10 -11.31 9.98
C CYS A 19 2.47 -11.12 8.51
N PRO A 20 3.65 -11.56 8.05
CA PRO A 20 4.16 -11.31 6.69
C PRO A 20 3.16 -11.69 5.58
N SER A 21 2.39 -12.76 5.80
CA SER A 21 1.36 -13.24 4.88
C SER A 21 0.18 -12.27 4.75
N SER A 22 -0.25 -11.69 5.87
CA SER A 22 -1.32 -10.69 5.90
C SER A 22 -0.85 -9.34 5.39
N THR A 23 0.40 -8.95 5.67
CA THR A 23 1.03 -7.72 5.14
C THR A 23 1.01 -7.72 3.62
N TYR A 24 1.41 -8.83 2.98
CA TYR A 24 1.42 -8.95 1.52
C TYR A 24 0.02 -8.88 0.91
N THR A 25 -0.92 -9.64 1.46
CA THR A 25 -2.32 -9.67 0.98
C THR A 25 -2.97 -8.29 1.12
N LEU A 26 -2.77 -7.63 2.25
CA LEU A 26 -3.34 -6.32 2.53
C LEU A 26 -2.70 -5.22 1.68
N LYS A 27 -1.37 -5.24 1.51
CA LYS A 27 -0.63 -4.34 0.61
C LYS A 27 -1.21 -4.40 -0.80
N ASN A 28 -1.39 -5.59 -1.35
CA ASN A 28 -1.93 -5.78 -2.71
C ASN A 28 -3.39 -5.29 -2.82
N GLY A 29 -4.21 -5.53 -1.79
CA GLY A 29 -5.58 -5.01 -1.74
C GLY A 29 -5.63 -3.48 -1.74
N ILE A 30 -4.79 -2.83 -0.93
CA ILE A 30 -4.69 -1.36 -0.86
C ILE A 30 -4.16 -0.80 -2.17
N GLU A 31 -3.14 -1.41 -2.78
CA GLU A 31 -2.61 -0.98 -4.07
C GLU A 31 -3.66 -1.05 -5.18
N THR A 32 -4.40 -2.17 -5.25
CA THR A 32 -5.50 -2.34 -6.21
C THR A 32 -6.59 -1.29 -6.00
N MET A 33 -6.98 -1.05 -4.74
CA MET A 33 -8.00 -0.07 -4.39
C MET A 33 -7.57 1.36 -4.76
N LEU A 34 -6.34 1.75 -4.42
CA LEU A 34 -5.80 3.06 -4.74
C LEU A 34 -5.62 3.27 -6.25
N LYS A 35 -5.17 2.25 -6.99
CA LYS A 35 -5.09 2.29 -8.46
C LYS A 35 -6.48 2.46 -9.09
N ASN A 36 -7.52 1.79 -8.57
CA ASN A 36 -8.88 1.97 -9.06
C ASN A 36 -9.45 3.37 -8.76
N MET A 37 -9.10 3.96 -7.62
CA MET A 37 -9.62 5.29 -7.21
C MET A 37 -8.84 6.45 -7.83
N LEU A 38 -7.53 6.32 -7.98
CA LEU A 38 -6.61 7.39 -8.35
C LEU A 38 -6.00 7.19 -9.76
N GLY A 39 -6.23 6.03 -10.38
CA GLY A 39 -5.71 5.69 -11.70
C GLY A 39 -4.19 5.75 -11.76
N ASP A 40 -3.68 6.37 -12.82
CA ASP A 40 -2.24 6.48 -13.12
C ASP A 40 -1.45 7.39 -12.15
N LYS A 41 -2.11 7.89 -11.09
CA LYS A 41 -1.47 8.68 -10.04
C LYS A 41 -0.75 7.82 -9.00
N VAL A 42 -1.01 6.52 -8.93
CA VAL A 42 -0.36 5.61 -7.98
C VAL A 42 0.33 4.49 -8.72
N ALA A 43 1.66 4.46 -8.64
CA ALA A 43 2.46 3.39 -9.22
C ALA A 43 2.64 2.24 -8.22
N GLU A 44 2.97 2.57 -6.98
CA GLU A 44 3.37 1.62 -5.94
C GLU A 44 2.83 2.02 -4.56
N VAL A 45 2.49 1.02 -3.75
CA VAL A 45 2.20 1.19 -2.32
C VAL A 45 3.28 0.51 -1.48
N VAL A 46 3.82 1.20 -0.47
CA VAL A 46 4.85 0.67 0.44
C VAL A 46 4.34 0.73 1.88
N ALA A 47 4.44 -0.40 2.59
CA ALA A 47 4.14 -0.46 4.01
C ALA A 47 5.38 -0.07 4.83
N ILE A 48 5.28 0.95 5.68
CA ILE A 48 6.42 1.45 6.46
C ILE A 48 6.70 0.60 7.72
N ASN A 49 5.74 -0.25 8.12
CA ASN A 49 5.78 -1.04 9.35
C ASN A 49 5.39 -2.52 9.12
N GLY A 50 5.72 -3.07 7.95
CA GLY A 50 5.38 -4.43 7.52
C GLY A 50 6.37 -5.50 7.94
#